data_AF-A0AAW0TQR8-F1
#
_entry.id   AF-A0AAW0TQR8-F1
#
_cell.length_a   1.000
_cell.length_b   1.000
_cell.length_c   1.000
_cell.angle_alpha   90.00
_cell.angle_beta   90.00
_cell.angle_gamma   90.00
#
_symmetry.space_group_name_H-M   'P 1'
#
loop_
_entity.id
_entity.type
_entity.pdbx_description
1 polymer ?
#
loop_
_entity_poly.entity_id
_entity_poly.type
_entity_poly.pdbx_seq_one_letter_code
_entity_poly.pdbx_strand_id
1 'polypeptide(L)'
;MGRKIPRKKHRGVKDPYKQQEERFNKIKNKLNAKPESTESQEIPRRLQNIAKFNSVISRKGLPMKKRKKEKLKNNTLIDGRKYVDREKELPGMTRPTKLVPLLQQHPKETYKKFLKRVDRVTHEIIKEADFEKKFKVEVKRDERGQVVAVQHQEKIDPLLSDKQKEDLVEREEKKKAARRTLRCLDLSGCHNMVGQDCSSHSSIALLLYGHPQIW
;
A
#
# COMPACT_ATOMS: atom_id res chain seq x y z
N MET A 1 -10.22 -31.16 -23.78
CA MET A 1 -9.28 -31.47 -22.67
C MET A 1 -7.93 -30.84 -22.98
N GLY A 2 -7.60 -29.68 -22.38
CA GLY A 2 -6.36 -28.96 -22.69
C GLY A 2 -5.12 -29.68 -22.14
N ARG A 3 -4.08 -29.85 -22.97
CA ARG A 3 -2.80 -30.45 -22.53
C ARG A 3 -2.13 -29.54 -21.49
N LYS A 4 -1.83 -30.10 -20.31
CA LYS A 4 -1.14 -29.41 -19.21
C LYS A 4 0.31 -29.10 -19.63
N ILE A 5 0.67 -27.82 -19.70
CA ILE A 5 2.04 -27.40 -20.03
C ILE A 5 2.95 -27.74 -18.83
N PRO A 6 4.06 -28.47 -19.03
CA PRO A 6 4.94 -28.88 -17.95
C PRO A 6 5.64 -27.67 -17.32
N ARG A 7 5.62 -27.59 -15.99
CA ARG A 7 6.25 -26.50 -15.23
C ARG A 7 7.78 -26.70 -15.26
N LYS A 8 8.51 -25.78 -15.87
CA LYS A 8 9.98 -25.78 -15.86
C LYS A 8 10.47 -25.57 -14.43
N LYS A 9 11.12 -26.58 -13.84
CA LYS A 9 11.77 -26.45 -12.53
C LYS A 9 12.96 -25.49 -12.65
N HIS A 10 13.13 -24.59 -11.69
CA HIS A 10 14.31 -23.75 -11.60
C HIS A 10 15.52 -24.66 -11.40
N ARG A 11 16.43 -24.73 -12.38
CA ARG A 11 17.70 -25.43 -12.19
C ARG A 11 18.54 -24.53 -11.30
N GLY A 12 18.87 -25.00 -10.10
CA GLY A 12 19.84 -24.34 -9.24
C GLY A 12 21.18 -24.15 -9.96
N VAL A 13 22.09 -23.43 -9.32
CA VAL A 13 23.48 -23.34 -9.80
C VAL A 13 24.06 -24.75 -9.85
N LYS A 14 24.51 -25.19 -11.02
CA LYS A 14 24.98 -26.56 -11.27
C LYS A 14 26.18 -26.90 -10.40
N ASP A 15 27.21 -26.02 -10.41
CA ASP A 15 28.42 -26.12 -9.59
C ASP A 15 28.70 -24.73 -8.96
N PRO A 16 28.60 -24.56 -7.62
CA PRO A 16 28.77 -23.26 -6.97
C PRO A 16 30.20 -22.72 -7.08
N TYR A 17 31.20 -23.59 -6.98
CA TYR A 17 32.62 -23.22 -7.05
C TYR A 17 33.02 -22.69 -8.43
N LYS A 18 32.59 -23.36 -9.52
CA LYS A 18 32.85 -22.86 -10.88
C LYS A 18 32.22 -21.50 -11.13
N GLN A 19 31.00 -21.27 -10.63
CA GLN A 19 30.36 -19.97 -10.74
C GLN A 19 31.10 -18.88 -9.97
N GLN A 20 31.64 -19.22 -8.79
CA GLN A 20 32.48 -18.33 -8.00
C GLN A 20 33.80 -18.03 -8.73
N GLU A 21 34.49 -19.04 -9.26
CA GLU A 21 35.71 -18.88 -10.05
C GLU A 21 35.49 -17.99 -11.27
N GLU A 22 34.42 -18.21 -12.04
CA GLU A 22 34.05 -17.33 -13.16
C GLU A 22 33.80 -15.89 -12.70
N ARG A 23 33.14 -15.71 -11.55
CA ARG A 23 32.89 -14.39 -10.97
C ARG A 23 34.19 -13.73 -10.54
N PHE A 24 35.07 -14.45 -9.86
CA PHE A 24 36.38 -13.94 -9.42
C PHE A 24 37.27 -13.60 -10.62
N ASN A 25 37.32 -14.44 -11.65
CA ASN A 25 38.05 -14.19 -12.88
C ASN A 25 37.57 -12.92 -13.60
N LYS A 26 36.24 -12.67 -13.61
CA LYS A 26 35.66 -11.44 -14.19
C LYS A 26 35.97 -10.18 -13.39
N ILE A 27 36.20 -10.29 -12.08
CA ILE A 27 36.44 -9.17 -11.17
C ILE A 27 37.94 -8.86 -11.04
N LYS A 28 38.81 -9.88 -11.13
CA LYS A 28 40.26 -9.78 -10.91
C LYS A 28 40.93 -8.65 -11.67
N ASN A 29 40.52 -8.42 -12.92
CA ASN A 29 41.11 -7.40 -13.80
C ASN A 29 40.35 -6.07 -13.79
N LYS A 30 39.33 -5.89 -12.94
CA LYS A 30 38.49 -4.68 -12.87
C LYS A 30 38.68 -3.88 -11.59
N LEU A 31 39.16 -4.50 -10.52
CA LEU A 31 39.47 -3.79 -9.28
C LEU A 31 40.78 -3.03 -9.44
N ASN A 32 40.74 -1.70 -9.26
CA ASN A 32 41.90 -0.81 -9.32
C ASN A 32 42.73 -0.91 -10.62
N ALA A 33 42.12 -1.38 -11.70
CA ALA A 33 42.76 -1.37 -13.00
C ALA A 33 42.88 0.07 -13.49
N LYS A 34 44.04 0.42 -14.05
CA LYS A 34 44.22 1.69 -14.74
C LYS A 34 43.22 1.79 -15.90
N PRO A 35 42.70 2.99 -16.21
CA PRO A 35 41.87 3.18 -17.40
C PRO A 35 42.64 2.76 -18.67
N GLU A 36 41.93 2.17 -19.63
CA GLU A 36 42.51 1.66 -20.89
C GLU A 36 43.05 2.79 -21.80
N SER A 37 42.44 3.98 -21.71
CA SER A 37 42.83 5.17 -22.47
C SER A 37 42.80 6.40 -21.57
N THR A 38 43.87 7.21 -21.61
CA THR A 38 43.97 8.47 -20.87
C THR A 38 43.20 9.62 -21.56
N GLU A 39 43.11 9.57 -22.89
CA GLU A 39 42.58 10.67 -23.72
C GLU A 39 41.10 10.52 -24.05
N SER A 40 40.53 9.32 -23.92
CA SER A 40 39.12 9.07 -24.26
C SER A 40 38.31 8.67 -23.04
N GLN A 41 37.27 9.44 -22.76
CA GLN A 41 36.28 9.12 -21.74
C GLN A 41 35.11 8.37 -22.38
N GLU A 42 34.85 7.14 -21.93
CA GLU A 42 33.71 6.38 -22.42
C GLU A 42 32.37 7.04 -22.04
N ILE A 43 31.47 7.16 -23.02
CA ILE A 43 30.12 7.67 -22.78
C ILE A 43 29.36 6.66 -21.90
N PRO A 44 28.74 7.09 -20.78
CA PRO A 44 27.95 6.22 -19.92
C PRO A 44 26.87 5.44 -20.67
N ARG A 45 26.67 4.16 -20.31
CA ARG A 45 25.70 3.24 -20.94
C ARG A 45 24.29 3.82 -21.06
N ARG A 46 23.85 4.58 -20.04
CA ARG A 46 22.53 5.22 -20.03
C ARG A 46 22.36 6.22 -21.18
N LEU A 47 23.38 7.03 -21.45
CA LEU A 47 23.37 7.99 -22.56
C LEU A 47 23.42 7.27 -23.91
N GLN A 48 24.22 6.21 -24.03
CA GLN A 48 24.21 5.37 -25.23
C GLN A 48 22.82 4.78 -25.52
N ASN A 49 22.10 4.35 -24.49
CA ASN A 49 20.75 3.81 -24.65
C ASN A 49 19.74 4.88 -25.09
N ILE A 50 19.84 6.10 -24.56
CA ILE A 50 19.02 7.23 -24.98
C ILE A 50 19.32 7.59 -26.44
N ALA A 51 20.60 7.66 -26.82
CA ALA A 51 21.00 7.92 -28.20
C ALA A 51 20.46 6.85 -29.16
N LYS A 52 20.56 5.57 -28.78
CA LYS A 52 19.96 4.44 -29.52
C LYS A 52 18.45 4.60 -29.65
N PHE A 53 17.75 4.87 -28.55
CA PHE A 53 16.30 5.07 -28.54
C PHE A 53 15.86 6.23 -29.44
N ASN A 54 16.53 7.38 -29.34
CA ASN A 54 16.29 8.53 -30.20
C ASN A 54 16.54 8.19 -31.68
N SER A 55 17.62 7.47 -31.99
CA SER A 55 17.90 7.04 -33.37
C SER A 55 16.81 6.10 -33.93
N VAL A 56 16.15 5.31 -33.07
CA VAL A 56 15.06 4.41 -33.47
C VAL A 56 13.77 5.21 -33.66
N ILE A 57 13.47 6.17 -32.78
CA ILE A 57 12.34 7.09 -32.93
C ILE A 57 12.45 7.88 -34.23
N SER A 58 13.59 8.52 -34.48
CA SER A 58 13.80 9.36 -35.66
C SER A 58 13.75 8.58 -36.97
N ARG A 59 14.26 7.34 -36.99
CA ARG A 59 14.32 6.51 -38.21
C ARG A 59 13.01 5.81 -38.55
N LYS A 60 12.30 5.29 -37.54
CA LYS A 60 11.16 4.39 -37.79
C LYS A 60 9.81 4.98 -37.37
N GLY A 61 9.79 6.02 -36.55
CA GLY A 61 8.59 6.48 -35.86
C GLY A 61 8.03 5.39 -34.95
N LEU A 62 7.87 5.65 -33.65
CA LEU A 62 7.16 4.68 -32.81
C LEU A 62 5.71 4.58 -33.32
N PRO A 63 5.16 3.38 -33.59
CA PRO A 63 3.75 3.22 -33.88
C PRO A 63 2.95 3.39 -32.58
N MET A 64 2.96 4.60 -32.04
CA MET A 64 2.04 5.01 -31.00
C MET A 64 0.67 5.12 -31.68
N LYS A 65 -0.05 3.99 -31.73
CA LYS A 65 -1.45 3.94 -32.19
C LYS A 65 -2.23 4.88 -31.29
N LYS A 66 -2.37 6.15 -31.70
CA LYS A 66 -3.15 7.15 -30.98
C LYS A 66 -4.57 6.60 -30.91
N ARG A 67 -4.96 6.06 -29.75
CA ARG A 67 -6.34 5.67 -29.51
C ARG A 67 -7.18 6.93 -29.76
N LYS A 68 -7.98 6.90 -30.83
CA LYS A 68 -8.92 7.97 -31.16
C LYS A 68 -9.88 8.04 -29.99
N LYS A 69 -9.69 9.00 -29.07
CA LYS A 69 -10.67 9.25 -28.01
C LYS A 69 -11.93 9.72 -28.73
N GLU A 70 -12.98 8.90 -28.74
CA GLU A 70 -14.31 9.38 -29.09
C GLU A 70 -14.61 10.55 -28.16
N LYS A 71 -14.77 11.74 -28.74
CA LYS A 71 -15.23 12.89 -27.97
C LYS A 71 -16.68 12.60 -27.62
N LEU A 72 -16.95 12.30 -26.35
CA LEU A 72 -18.31 12.27 -25.81
C LEU A 72 -19.01 13.54 -26.26
N LYS A 73 -20.19 13.43 -26.88
CA LYS A 73 -20.99 14.60 -27.24
C LYS A 73 -21.38 15.29 -25.92
N ASN A 74 -20.79 16.44 -25.67
CA ASN A 74 -20.77 17.17 -24.38
C ASN A 74 -22.14 17.58 -23.80
N ASN A 75 -23.26 17.22 -24.44
CA ASN A 75 -24.60 17.69 -24.07
C ASN A 75 -25.50 16.60 -23.49
N THR A 76 -25.01 15.37 -23.30
CA THR A 76 -25.83 14.32 -22.68
C THR A 76 -25.61 14.31 -21.17
N LEU A 77 -26.69 14.50 -20.41
CA LEU A 77 -26.68 14.39 -18.97
C LEU A 77 -26.19 13.01 -18.54
N ILE A 78 -25.25 12.96 -17.59
CA ILE A 78 -24.70 11.68 -17.13
C ILE A 78 -25.72 11.01 -16.22
N ASP A 79 -26.12 9.81 -16.60
CA ASP A 79 -27.07 8.99 -15.86
C ASP A 79 -26.37 7.72 -15.34
N GLY A 80 -26.24 7.63 -14.01
CA GLY A 80 -25.66 6.48 -13.32
C GLY A 80 -26.51 5.21 -13.41
N ARG A 81 -27.83 5.30 -13.65
CA ARG A 81 -28.71 4.12 -13.73
C ARG A 81 -28.31 3.14 -14.83
N LYS A 82 -27.71 3.65 -15.90
CA LYS A 82 -27.23 2.86 -17.04
C LYS A 82 -26.11 1.87 -16.70
N TYR A 83 -25.51 1.98 -15.52
CA TYR A 83 -24.34 1.23 -15.11
C TYR A 83 -24.55 0.28 -13.93
N VAL A 84 -25.76 0.26 -13.34
CA VAL A 84 -26.06 -0.53 -12.12
C VAL A 84 -26.06 -2.03 -12.40
N ASP A 85 -26.57 -2.46 -13.56
CA ASP A 85 -26.71 -3.90 -13.89
C ASP A 85 -25.39 -4.62 -14.22
N ARG A 86 -24.25 -3.93 -14.11
CA ARG A 86 -22.93 -4.47 -14.51
C ARG A 86 -22.10 -4.97 -13.33
N GLU A 87 -22.59 -4.81 -12.10
CA GLU A 87 -21.87 -5.30 -10.92
C GLU A 87 -21.93 -6.83 -10.87
N LYS A 88 -20.79 -7.46 -11.16
CA LYS A 88 -20.61 -8.92 -11.03
C LYS A 88 -19.96 -9.20 -9.69
N GLU A 89 -20.58 -10.04 -8.88
CA GLU A 89 -19.96 -10.56 -7.68
C GLU A 89 -18.70 -11.35 -8.06
N LEU A 90 -17.58 -11.00 -7.42
CA LEU A 90 -16.32 -11.69 -7.64
C LEU A 90 -16.25 -12.94 -6.75
N PRO A 91 -15.62 -14.04 -7.23
CA PRO A 91 -15.44 -15.23 -6.41
C PRO A 91 -14.62 -14.88 -5.15
N GLY A 92 -15.17 -15.21 -3.97
CA GLY A 92 -14.57 -14.89 -2.67
C GLY A 92 -15.14 -13.66 -1.96
N MET A 93 -16.13 -12.97 -2.54
CA MET A 93 -16.96 -12.02 -1.78
C MET A 93 -17.91 -12.77 -0.84
N THR A 94 -17.63 -12.74 0.46
CA THR A 94 -18.49 -13.33 1.50
C THR A 94 -19.48 -12.35 2.12
N ARG A 95 -19.28 -11.05 1.89
CA ARG A 95 -20.14 -9.98 2.41
C ARG A 95 -21.16 -9.55 1.34
N PRO A 96 -22.42 -9.31 1.73
CA PRO A 96 -23.42 -8.80 0.80
C PRO A 96 -23.00 -7.42 0.27
N THR A 97 -23.23 -7.18 -1.02
CA THR A 97 -22.96 -5.90 -1.66
C THR A 97 -23.88 -4.82 -1.06
N LYS A 98 -23.29 -3.73 -0.60
CA LYS A 98 -24.05 -2.62 -0.03
C LYS A 98 -24.65 -1.74 -1.11
N LEU A 99 -25.80 -1.15 -0.79
CA LEU A 99 -26.48 -0.21 -1.66
C LEU A 99 -25.67 1.09 -1.75
N VAL A 100 -25.17 1.38 -2.95
CA VAL A 100 -24.51 2.65 -3.26
C VAL A 100 -25.55 3.63 -3.80
N PRO A 101 -25.53 4.91 -3.36
CA PRO A 101 -26.43 5.92 -3.89
C PRO A 101 -26.32 6.08 -5.41
N LEU A 102 -27.46 6.16 -6.10
CA LEU A 102 -27.48 6.36 -7.55
C LEU A 102 -27.07 7.80 -7.91
N LEU A 103 -25.90 7.95 -8.54
CA LEU A 103 -25.36 9.24 -8.91
C LEU A 103 -25.77 9.62 -10.34
N GLN A 104 -26.68 10.60 -10.44
CA GLN A 104 -27.10 11.21 -11.70
C GLN A 104 -26.73 12.70 -11.71
N GLN A 105 -26.30 13.22 -12.86
CA GLN A 105 -26.07 14.65 -13.03
C GLN A 105 -27.41 15.38 -13.05
N HIS A 106 -27.54 16.52 -12.36
CA HIS A 106 -28.78 17.31 -12.41
C HIS A 106 -28.83 18.20 -13.66
N PRO A 107 -30.01 18.52 -14.21
CA PRO A 107 -30.14 19.33 -15.44
C PRO A 107 -29.46 20.71 -15.38
N LYS A 108 -29.39 21.32 -14.18
CA LYS A 108 -28.75 22.64 -13.95
C LYS A 108 -27.30 22.52 -13.44
N GLU A 109 -26.77 21.32 -13.30
CA GLU A 109 -25.46 21.08 -12.73
C GLU A 109 -24.39 20.97 -13.83
N THR A 110 -23.34 21.78 -13.73
CA THR A 110 -22.19 21.69 -14.61
C THR A 110 -21.45 20.37 -14.39
N TYR A 111 -20.89 19.78 -15.45
CA TYR A 111 -20.10 18.54 -15.36
C TYR A 111 -19.03 18.56 -14.26
N LYS A 112 -18.31 19.69 -14.09
CA LYS A 112 -17.31 19.84 -13.02
C LYS A 112 -17.92 19.79 -11.61
N LYS A 113 -19.11 20.38 -11.42
CA LYS A 113 -19.82 20.35 -10.13
C LYS A 113 -20.30 18.93 -9.82
N PHE A 114 -20.81 18.23 -10.84
CA PHE A 114 -21.18 16.82 -10.74
C PHE A 114 -19.99 15.95 -10.31
N LEU A 115 -18.84 16.05 -10.98
CA LEU A 115 -17.65 15.28 -10.59
C LEU A 115 -17.21 15.56 -9.15
N LYS A 116 -17.23 16.82 -8.71
CA LYS A 116 -16.93 17.16 -7.30
C LYS A 116 -17.92 16.54 -6.32
N ARG A 117 -19.20 16.42 -6.70
CA ARG A 117 -20.21 15.75 -5.89
C ARG A 117 -20.00 14.24 -5.86
N VAL A 118 -19.69 13.62 -6.99
CA VAL A 118 -19.33 12.19 -7.06
C VAL A 118 -18.15 11.91 -6.13
N ASP A 119 -17.09 12.71 -6.23
CA ASP A 119 -15.88 12.59 -5.40
C ASP A 119 -16.19 12.63 -3.90
N ARG A 120 -17.00 13.61 -3.45
CA ARG A 120 -17.44 13.71 -2.05
C ARG A 120 -18.21 12.48 -1.59
N VAL A 121 -19.21 12.03 -2.36
CA VAL A 121 -20.01 10.85 -2.01
C VAL A 121 -19.14 9.60 -1.96
N THR A 122 -18.20 9.43 -2.89
CA THR A 122 -17.27 8.29 -2.86
C THR A 122 -16.38 8.32 -1.63
N HIS A 123 -15.89 9.49 -1.23
CA HIS A 123 -15.09 9.64 -0.02
C HIS A 123 -15.88 9.37 1.26
N GLU A 124 -17.16 9.71 1.31
CA GLU A 124 -18.03 9.37 2.44
C GLU A 124 -18.21 7.85 2.58
N ILE A 125 -18.42 7.14 1.47
CA ILE A 125 -18.54 5.67 1.45
C ILE A 125 -17.23 5.01 1.90
N ILE A 126 -16.08 5.51 1.44
CA ILE A 126 -14.78 5.00 1.85
C ILE A 126 -14.56 5.20 3.36
N LYS A 127 -14.88 6.40 3.88
CA LYS A 127 -14.76 6.71 5.30
C LYS A 127 -15.67 5.84 6.16
N GLU A 128 -16.88 5.55 5.69
CA GLU A 128 -17.80 4.63 6.35
C GLU A 128 -17.24 3.21 6.37
N ALA A 129 -16.75 2.69 5.26
CA ALA A 129 -16.11 1.37 5.22
C ALA A 129 -14.90 1.28 6.17
N ASP A 130 -14.09 2.34 6.25
CA ASP A 130 -12.99 2.43 7.19
C ASP A 130 -13.48 2.48 8.65
N PHE A 131 -14.57 3.19 8.92
CA PHE A 131 -15.19 3.27 10.24
C PHE A 131 -15.69 1.89 10.69
N GLU A 132 -16.46 1.22 9.85
CA GLU A 132 -16.94 -0.13 10.11
C GLU A 132 -15.83 -1.13 10.39
N LYS A 133 -14.76 -1.07 9.61
CA LYS A 133 -13.58 -1.92 9.82
C LYS A 133 -12.90 -1.63 11.16
N LYS A 134 -12.80 -0.35 11.54
CA LYS A 134 -12.16 0.07 12.81
C LYS A 134 -12.96 -0.36 14.02
N PHE A 135 -14.29 -0.23 13.96
CA PHE A 135 -15.18 -0.46 15.10
C PHE A 135 -15.88 -1.83 15.07
N LYS A 136 -15.71 -2.62 13.99
CA LYS A 136 -16.40 -3.90 13.75
C LYS A 136 -17.92 -3.75 13.84
N VAL A 137 -18.42 -2.78 13.09
CA VAL A 137 -19.83 -2.40 13.05
C VAL A 137 -20.27 -2.43 11.60
N GLU A 138 -21.53 -2.78 11.36
CA GLU A 138 -22.18 -2.70 10.06
C GLU A 138 -23.18 -1.56 10.05
N VAL A 139 -22.99 -0.60 9.16
CA VAL A 139 -23.90 0.54 8.97
C VAL A 139 -24.83 0.21 7.81
N LYS A 140 -26.13 0.12 8.10
CA LYS A 140 -27.19 -0.12 7.11
C LYS A 140 -27.80 1.20 6.67
N ARG A 141 -27.80 1.43 5.36
CA ARG A 141 -28.40 2.61 4.72
C ARG A 141 -29.67 2.26 3.96
N ASP A 142 -30.62 3.19 3.97
CA ASP A 142 -31.78 3.17 3.09
C ASP A 142 -31.41 3.57 1.65
N GLU A 143 -32.33 3.33 0.71
CA GLU A 143 -32.26 3.82 -0.68
C GLU A 143 -32.05 5.35 -0.76
N ARG A 144 -32.53 6.08 0.26
CA ARG A 144 -32.38 7.53 0.39
C ARG A 144 -31.03 7.97 0.97
N GLY A 145 -30.18 7.02 1.35
CA GLY A 145 -28.85 7.28 1.93
C GLY A 145 -28.85 7.64 3.42
N GLN A 146 -29.99 7.51 4.11
CA GLN A 146 -30.08 7.71 5.57
C GLN A 146 -29.63 6.44 6.31
N VAL A 147 -29.01 6.62 7.48
CA VAL A 147 -28.57 5.51 8.32
C VAL A 147 -29.76 5.00 9.13
N VAL A 148 -30.13 3.74 8.91
CA VAL A 148 -31.27 3.09 9.59
C VAL A 148 -30.82 2.44 10.87
N ALA A 149 -29.73 1.70 10.80
CA ALA A 149 -29.27 0.87 11.90
C ALA A 149 -27.75 0.71 11.84
N VAL A 150 -27.18 0.63 13.05
CA VAL A 150 -25.76 0.43 13.29
C VAL A 150 -25.65 -0.84 14.13
N GLN A 151 -25.23 -1.94 13.51
CA GLN A 151 -25.21 -3.26 14.15
C GLN A 151 -23.77 -3.67 14.46
N HIS A 152 -23.50 -4.09 15.71
CA HIS A 152 -22.19 -4.60 16.06
C HIS A 152 -21.98 -6.00 15.45
N GLN A 153 -20.84 -6.22 14.80
CA GLN A 153 -20.46 -7.54 14.30
C GLN A 153 -19.55 -8.21 15.33
N GLU A 154 -20.12 -9.14 16.11
CA GLU A 154 -19.38 -9.91 17.13
C GLU A 154 -18.32 -10.85 16.54
N LYS A 155 -18.54 -11.28 15.28
CA LYS A 155 -17.63 -12.22 14.60
C LYS A 155 -16.50 -11.44 13.94
N ILE A 156 -15.29 -11.66 14.44
CA ILE A 156 -14.04 -11.26 13.78
C ILE A 156 -14.09 -11.76 12.33
N ASP A 157 -13.77 -10.88 11.37
CA ASP A 157 -13.64 -11.27 9.97
C ASP A 157 -12.85 -12.59 9.87
N PRO A 158 -13.44 -13.67 9.32
CA PRO A 158 -12.73 -14.93 9.11
C PRO A 158 -11.56 -14.78 8.11
N LEU A 159 -11.35 -13.59 7.56
CA LEU A 159 -10.30 -13.22 6.60
C LEU A 159 -9.06 -12.57 7.21
N LEU A 160 -9.05 -12.23 8.51
CA LEU A 160 -7.77 -11.94 9.15
C LEU A 160 -7.00 -13.27 9.20
N SER A 161 -5.82 -13.31 8.57
CA SER A 161 -4.93 -14.45 8.78
C SER A 161 -4.66 -14.57 10.27
N ASP A 162 -4.47 -15.80 10.77
CA ASP A 162 -4.30 -16.02 12.20
C ASP A 162 -3.15 -15.17 12.78
N LYS A 163 -2.12 -14.91 11.96
CA LYS A 163 -1.03 -13.96 12.23
C LYS A 163 -1.51 -12.53 12.51
N GLN A 164 -2.42 -12.00 11.70
CA GLN A 164 -2.95 -10.65 11.93
C GLN A 164 -3.82 -10.58 13.18
N LYS A 165 -4.47 -11.67 13.59
CA LYS A 165 -5.22 -11.74 14.85
C LYS A 165 -4.25 -11.76 16.03
N GLU A 166 -3.20 -12.57 15.97
CA GLU A 166 -2.13 -12.65 16.98
C GLU A 166 -1.45 -11.28 17.16
N ASP A 167 -1.05 -10.62 16.08
CA ASP A 167 -0.41 -9.28 16.12
C ASP A 167 -1.31 -8.22 16.78
N LEU A 168 -2.62 -8.29 16.56
CA LEU A 168 -3.59 -7.37 17.17
C LEU A 168 -3.75 -7.64 18.67
N VAL A 169 -3.82 -8.92 19.07
CA VAL A 169 -3.90 -9.32 20.49
C VAL A 169 -2.64 -8.87 21.23
N GLU A 170 -1.45 -9.14 20.68
CA GLU A 170 -0.17 -8.74 21.26
C GLU A 170 -0.08 -7.21 21.41
N ARG A 171 -0.56 -6.46 20.42
CA ARG A 171 -0.58 -4.98 20.47
C ARG A 171 -1.56 -4.44 21.51
N GLU A 172 -2.69 -5.10 21.73
CA GLU A 172 -3.63 -4.73 22.80
C GLU A 172 -3.06 -5.03 24.19
N GLU A 173 -2.40 -6.17 24.36
CA GLU A 173 -1.74 -6.54 25.62
C GLU A 173 -0.63 -5.55 25.97
N LYS A 174 0.21 -5.18 24.99
CA LYS A 174 1.24 -4.14 25.17
C LYS A 174 0.64 -2.79 25.58
N LYS A 175 -0.49 -2.39 24.99
CA LYS A 175 -1.20 -1.15 25.38
C LYS A 175 -1.79 -1.23 26.79
N LYS A 176 -2.36 -2.38 27.19
CA LYS A 176 -2.88 -2.60 28.54
C LYS A 176 -1.76 -2.61 29.58
N ALA A 177 -0.62 -3.24 29.25
CA ALA A 177 0.58 -3.22 30.07
C ALA A 177 1.13 -1.80 30.24
N ALA A 178 1.26 -1.02 29.15
CA ALA A 178 1.69 0.37 29.20
C ALA A 178 0.74 1.27 30.01
N ARG A 179 -0.58 1.05 29.91
CA ARG A 179 -1.56 1.77 30.75
C ARG A 179 -1.45 1.39 32.23
N ARG A 180 -1.15 0.12 32.54
CA ARG A 180 -0.93 -0.35 33.92
C ARG A 180 0.35 0.25 34.52
N THR A 181 1.45 0.28 33.77
CA THR A 181 2.71 0.88 34.24
C THR A 181 2.59 2.38 34.46
N LEU A 182 1.92 3.10 33.56
CA LEU A 182 1.62 4.53 33.74
C LEU A 182 0.78 4.79 35.01
N ARG A 183 -0.21 3.93 35.29
CA ARG A 183 -1.06 4.07 36.48
C ARG A 183 -0.33 3.78 37.81
N CYS A 184 0.75 3.00 37.78
CA CYS A 184 1.57 2.72 38.97
C CYS A 184 2.56 3.84 39.30
N LEU A 185 3.01 4.61 38.29
CA LEU A 185 3.93 5.73 38.48
C LEU A 185 3.26 6.96 39.12
N ASP A 186 1.94 7.08 39.00
CA ASP A 186 1.17 8.19 39.59
C ASP A 186 0.79 7.96 41.06
N LEU A 187 0.95 6.74 41.60
CA LEU A 187 0.58 6.38 42.98
C LEU A 187 1.79 6.23 43.92
N SER A 188 3.02 6.40 43.43
CA SER A 188 4.25 6.38 44.23
C SER A 188 4.86 7.77 44.43
N GLY A 189 4.04 8.82 44.37
CA GLY A 189 4.41 10.17 44.77
C GLY A 189 3.94 10.46 46.20
N CYS A 190 4.91 10.68 47.10
CA CYS A 190 4.78 11.22 48.45
C CYS A 190 4.61 10.22 49.61
N HIS A 191 5.69 9.50 49.97
CA HIS A 191 6.00 9.30 51.38
C HIS A 191 7.51 9.12 51.65
N ASN A 192 8.06 10.11 52.39
CA ASN A 192 9.26 10.11 53.22
C ASN A 192 10.62 9.71 52.61
N MET A 193 11.45 10.73 52.36
CA MET A 193 12.91 10.60 52.36
C MET A 193 13.47 11.21 53.65
N VAL A 194 13.83 10.35 54.61
CA VAL A 194 14.85 10.64 55.63
C VAL A 194 15.69 9.38 55.80
N GLY A 195 16.99 9.50 55.53
CA GLY A 195 18.03 8.71 56.20
C GLY A 195 18.60 7.49 55.48
N GLN A 196 19.89 7.63 55.13
CA GLN A 196 20.97 6.63 55.20
C GLN A 196 21.13 5.60 54.07
N ASP A 197 22.24 5.80 53.35
CA ASP A 197 23.32 4.87 52.98
C ASP A 197 22.94 3.50 52.41
N CYS A 198 23.38 3.23 51.17
CA CYS A 198 24.43 2.26 50.90
C CYS A 198 24.74 2.19 49.40
N SER A 199 26.03 2.26 49.11
CA SER A 199 26.71 1.86 47.88
C SER A 199 26.09 0.64 47.17
N SER A 200 25.88 0.73 45.86
CA SER A 200 26.52 -0.16 44.88
C SER A 200 25.94 0.01 43.46
N HIS A 201 26.87 0.01 42.51
CA HIS A 201 26.72 -0.45 41.12
C HIS A 201 25.81 0.30 40.13
N SER A 202 26.54 0.95 39.20
CA SER A 202 26.48 0.68 37.76
C SER A 202 25.45 1.45 36.92
N SER A 203 26.02 2.44 36.22
CA SER A 203 25.89 2.63 34.77
C SER A 203 24.52 3.02 34.20
N ILE A 204 24.34 4.34 34.13
CA ILE A 204 24.05 5.11 32.91
C ILE A 204 23.93 4.27 31.63
N ALA A 205 22.75 4.31 31.00
CA ALA A 205 22.62 4.31 29.55
C ALA A 205 21.38 5.13 29.13
N LEU A 206 21.63 6.43 28.95
CA LEU A 206 20.87 7.30 28.05
C LEU A 206 20.87 6.70 26.63
N LEU A 207 19.70 6.41 26.06
CA LEU A 207 19.52 6.53 24.61
C LEU A 207 18.18 7.17 24.30
N LEU A 208 18.30 8.48 24.13
CA LEU A 208 17.37 9.41 23.53
C LEU A 208 17.26 9.17 22.01
N TYR A 209 16.05 9.40 21.49
CA TYR A 209 15.68 9.82 20.12
C TYR A 209 16.14 9.02 18.90
N GLY A 210 15.16 8.49 18.15
CA GLY A 210 15.30 8.06 16.76
C GLY A 210 14.05 8.41 15.94
N HIS A 211 14.01 9.64 15.40
CA HIS A 211 13.07 10.07 14.36
C HIS A 211 13.38 9.35 13.04
N PRO A 212 12.39 8.74 12.35
CA PRO A 212 12.60 8.29 10.97
C PRO A 212 12.20 9.39 9.98
N GLN A 213 13.19 9.89 9.23
CA GLN A 213 12.96 10.68 8.02
C GLN A 213 12.38 9.80 6.92
N ILE A 214 11.31 10.32 6.33
CA ILE A 214 10.62 9.86 5.14
C ILE A 214 11.47 10.28 3.92
N TRP A 215 11.66 9.34 2.99
CA TRP A 215 12.08 9.61 1.60
C TRP A 215 10.86 9.80 0.71
#